data_AF-A0A816ZEL8-F1
#
_entry.id   AF-A0A816ZEL8-F1
#
_cell.length_a   1.000
_cell.length_b   1.000
_cell.length_c   1.000
_cell.angle_alpha   90.00
_cell.angle_beta   90.00
_cell.angle_gamma   90.00
#
_symmetry.space_group_name_H-M   'P 1'
#
loop_
_entity.id
_entity.type
_entity.pdbx_description
1 polymer ?
#
loop_
_entity_poly.entity_id
_entity_poly.type
_entity_poly.pdbx_seq_one_letter_code
_entity_poly.pdbx_strand_id
1 'polypeptide(L)' 'SLVNHVVELSIGISKDLDGMFAKVSPVVPATILLSINHSVFIKGDQTNFTIEPELGVDASELYPDIKYTSIEEYLSHFA' A
#
# COMPACT_ATOMS: atom_id res chain seq x y z
N SER A 1 -2.11 0.82 28.73
CA SER A 1 -0.70 0.39 28.58
C SER A 1 -0.49 -0.77 27.61
N LEU A 2 -1.42 -1.03 26.68
CA LEU A 2 -1.28 -2.03 25.59
C LEU A 2 -1.32 -1.35 24.22
N VAL A 3 -2.16 -0.31 24.08
CA VAL A 3 -2.24 0.52 22.87
C VAL A 3 -0.88 1.16 22.53
N ASN A 4 -0.17 1.72 23.51
CA ASN A 4 1.16 2.30 23.29
C ASN A 4 2.21 1.26 22.84
N HIS A 5 2.11 0.02 23.31
CA HIS A 5 3.09 -1.01 22.99
C HIS A 5 2.90 -1.54 21.56
N VAL A 6 1.66 -1.63 21.09
CA VAL A 6 1.35 -1.95 19.70
C VAL A 6 1.75 -0.81 18.76
N VAL A 7 1.53 0.46 19.18
CA VAL A 7 1.96 1.62 18.39
C VAL A 7 3.48 1.70 18.28
N GLU A 8 4.22 1.44 19.36
CA GLU A 8 5.70 1.40 19.32
C GLU A 8 6.23 0.25 18.47
N LEU A 9 5.58 -0.91 18.47
CA LEU A 9 5.96 -2.05 17.62
C LEU A 9 5.78 -1.70 16.13
N SER A 10 4.67 -1.04 15.77
CA SER A 10 4.41 -0.59 14.40
C SER A 10 5.38 0.49 13.93
N ILE A 11 5.73 1.45 14.80
CA ILE A 11 6.73 2.49 14.50
C ILE A 11 8.14 1.90 14.40
N GLY A 12 8.47 0.90 15.23
CA GLY A 12 9.75 0.18 15.20
C GLY A 12 9.97 -0.57 13.89
N ILE A 13 8.95 -1.29 13.41
CA ILE A 13 9.01 -2.01 12.13
C ILE A 13 9.18 -1.03 10.95
N SER A 14 8.51 0.13 10.99
CA SER A 14 8.71 1.20 9.99
C SER A 14 10.15 1.71 9.97
N LYS A 15 10.72 2.01 11.14
CA LYS A 15 12.09 2.53 11.27
C LYS A 15 13.14 1.52 10.82
N ASP A 16 12.93 0.24 11.11
CA ASP A 16 13.84 -0.83 10.68
C ASP A 16 13.76 -1.06 9.17
N LEU A 17 12.58 -0.91 8.58
CA LEU A 17 12.38 -0.98 7.13
C LEU A 17 13.06 0.21 6.42
N ASP A 18 12.91 1.43 6.95
CA ASP A 18 13.61 2.64 6.47
C ASP A 18 15.14 2.47 6.53
N GLY A 19 15.64 1.89 7.62
CA GLY A 19 17.06 1.56 7.79
C GLY A 19 17.55 0.45 6.85
N MET A 20 16.68 -0.48 6.46
CA MET A 20 16.98 -1.51 5.46
C MET A 20 17.02 -0.92 4.04
N PHE A 21 16.09 -0.02 3.71
CA PHE A 21 16.09 0.70 2.43
C PHE A 21 17.29 1.64 2.28
N ALA A 22 17.75 2.26 3.37
CA ALA A 22 18.92 3.13 3.35
C ALA A 22 20.26 2.38 3.17
N LYS A 23 20.32 1.08 3.51
CA LYS A 23 21.54 0.25 3.41
C LYS A 23 21.70 -0.46 2.06
N VAL A 24 20.64 -0.49 1.28
CA VAL A 24 20.61 -1.07 -0.06
C VAL A 24 20.88 0.07 -1.04
N SER A 25 22.07 0.06 -1.68
CA SER A 25 22.59 1.06 -2.63
C SER A 25 21.48 1.84 -3.37
N PRO A 26 21.54 3.19 -3.51
CA PRO A 26 20.44 4.04 -4.00
C PRO A 26 19.85 3.64 -5.36
N VAL A 27 20.56 2.82 -6.13
CA VAL A 27 20.09 2.22 -7.38
C VAL A 27 18.98 1.19 -7.17
N VAL A 28 19.02 0.41 -6.09
CA VAL A 28 18.10 -0.71 -5.84
C VAL A 28 16.71 -0.25 -5.37
N PRO A 29 16.54 0.74 -4.47
CA PRO A 29 15.22 1.28 -4.15
C PRO A 29 14.55 1.93 -5.37
N ALA A 30 15.33 2.60 -6.21
CA ALA A 30 14.82 3.26 -7.41
C ALA A 30 14.36 2.27 -8.49
N THR A 31 15.09 1.16 -8.71
CA THR A 31 14.67 0.13 -9.68
C THR A 31 13.46 -0.66 -9.21
N ILE A 32 13.33 -0.90 -7.90
CA ILE A 32 12.13 -1.51 -7.32
C ILE A 32 10.92 -0.59 -7.55
N LEU A 33 11.03 0.70 -7.22
CA LEU A 33 9.93 1.65 -7.46
C LEU A 33 9.56 1.74 -8.94
N LEU A 34 10.55 1.77 -9.84
CA LEU A 34 10.30 1.75 -11.28
C LEU A 34 9.60 0.46 -11.74
N SER A 35 9.99 -0.69 -11.19
CA SER A 35 9.35 -1.98 -11.51
C SER A 35 7.90 -2.04 -11.03
N ILE A 36 7.61 -1.50 -9.84
CA ILE A 36 6.25 -1.38 -9.29
C ILE A 36 5.42 -0.48 -10.21
N ASN A 37 5.92 0.71 -10.54
CA ASN A 37 5.23 1.63 -11.44
C ASN A 37 4.96 0.99 -12.82
N HIS A 38 5.92 0.25 -13.37
CA HIS A 38 5.71 -0.45 -14.64
C HIS A 38 4.62 -1.53 -14.53
N SER A 39 4.63 -2.34 -13.47
CA SER A 39 3.59 -3.35 -13.23
C SER A 39 2.20 -2.73 -13.08
N VAL A 40 2.10 -1.62 -12.32
CA VAL A 40 0.83 -0.93 -12.08
C VAL A 40 0.32 -0.18 -13.30
N PHE A 41 1.14 0.68 -13.93
CA PHE A 41 0.67 1.61 -14.96
C PHE A 41 0.81 1.09 -16.40
N ILE A 42 1.75 0.18 -16.68
CA ILE A 42 1.95 -0.36 -18.03
C ILE A 42 1.25 -1.71 -18.18
N LYS A 43 1.47 -2.63 -17.23
CA LYS A 43 0.83 -3.95 -17.28
C LYS A 43 -0.59 -3.95 -16.70
N GLY A 44 -0.91 -3.02 -15.81
CA GLY A 44 -2.23 -2.94 -15.19
C GLY A 44 -2.49 -4.07 -14.20
N ASP A 45 -1.45 -4.66 -13.58
CA ASP A 45 -1.57 -5.89 -12.80
C ASP A 45 -2.55 -5.79 -11.61
N GLN A 46 -2.94 -4.57 -11.21
CA GLN A 46 -3.96 -4.34 -10.17
C GLN A 46 -5.40 -4.63 -10.61
N THR A 47 -5.72 -4.51 -11.90
CA THR A 47 -7.10 -4.64 -12.42
C THR A 47 -7.20 -5.55 -13.65
N ASN A 48 -6.07 -6.08 -14.14
CA ASN A 48 -6.01 -6.98 -15.30
C ASN A 48 -6.46 -8.42 -15.00
N PHE A 49 -7.08 -8.68 -13.85
CA PHE A 49 -7.63 -9.99 -13.48
C PHE A 49 -9.06 -9.84 -12.95
N THR A 50 -9.84 -10.91 -13.08
CA THR A 50 -11.17 -11.01 -12.48
C THR A 50 -11.06 -11.73 -11.15
N ILE A 51 -11.73 -11.21 -10.12
CA ILE A 51 -11.78 -11.85 -8.82
C ILE A 51 -12.69 -13.07 -8.93
N GLU A 52 -12.11 -14.27 -8.84
CA GLU A 52 -12.87 -15.51 -8.78
C GLU A 52 -13.47 -15.66 -7.36
N PRO A 53 -14.80 -15.90 -7.22
CA PRO A 53 -15.47 -15.95 -5.92
C PRO A 53 -14.91 -17.00 -4.94
N GLU A 54 -14.21 -18.00 -5.44
CA GLU A 54 -13.57 -19.06 -4.65
C GLU A 54 -12.18 -18.66 -4.11
N LEU A 55 -11.53 -17.69 -4.73
CA LEU A 55 -10.16 -17.26 -4.40
C LEU A 55 -10.13 -15.99 -3.55
N GLY A 56 -11.15 -15.13 -3.66
CA GLY A 56 -11.24 -13.91 -2.88
C GLY A 56 -12.54 -13.16 -3.11
N VAL A 57 -12.78 -12.15 -2.27
CA VAL A 57 -13.90 -11.22 -2.36
C VAL A 57 -13.37 -9.79 -2.24
N ASP A 58 -14.06 -8.84 -2.86
CA ASP A 58 -13.70 -7.43 -2.75
C ASP A 58 -14.00 -6.92 -1.33
N ALA A 59 -13.08 -6.12 -0.77
CA ALA A 59 -13.27 -5.52 0.55
C ALA A 59 -14.47 -4.57 0.59
N SER A 60 -14.78 -3.90 -0.52
CA SER A 60 -15.94 -3.01 -0.64
C SER A 60 -17.26 -3.76 -0.63
N GLU A 61 -17.30 -4.99 -1.14
CA GLU A 61 -18.46 -5.88 -1.06
C GLU A 61 -18.62 -6.47 0.35
N LEU A 62 -17.50 -6.75 1.03
CA LEU A 62 -17.50 -7.35 2.37
C LEU A 62 -17.92 -6.34 3.46
N TYR A 63 -17.59 -5.07 3.29
CA TYR A 63 -17.90 -4.01 4.27
C TYR A 63 -18.52 -2.77 3.61
N PRO A 64 -19.75 -2.89 3.09
CA PRO A 64 -20.40 -1.81 2.34
C PRO A 64 -20.71 -0.57 3.18
N ASP A 65 -20.80 -0.73 4.51
CA ASP A 65 -21.07 0.36 5.44
C ASP A 65 -19.84 1.28 5.68
N ILE A 66 -18.65 0.84 5.27
CA ILE A 66 -17.42 1.63 5.43
C ILE A 66 -17.29 2.58 4.25
N LYS A 67 -17.42 3.88 4.52
CA LYS A 67 -17.15 4.91 3.51
C LYS A 67 -15.65 5.10 3.34
N TYR A 68 -15.11 4.68 2.19
CA TYR A 68 -13.74 4.98 1.80
C TYR A 68 -13.59 6.45 1.41
N THR A 69 -12.44 7.04 1.72
CA THR A 69 -12.06 8.37 1.22
C THR A 69 -11.88 8.29 -0.29
N SER A 70 -12.62 9.14 -1.02
CA SER A 70 -12.50 9.17 -2.48
C SER A 70 -11.20 9.85 -2.92
N ILE A 71 -10.80 9.62 -4.18
CA ILE A 71 -9.60 10.25 -4.74
C ILE A 71 -9.74 11.78 -4.72
N GLU A 72 -10.93 12.29 -5.05
CA GLU A 72 -11.23 13.71 -5.07
C GLU A 72 -11.13 14.32 -3.67
N GLU A 73 -11.67 13.64 -2.65
CA GLU A 73 -11.59 14.08 -1.25
C GLU A 73 -10.14 14.16 -0.79
N TYR A 74 -9.33 13.14 -1.09
CA TYR A 74 -7.90 13.15 -0.76
C TYR A 74 -7.12 14.26 -1.49
N LEU A 75 -7.35 14.43 -2.79
CA LEU A 75 -6.63 15.43 -3.61
C LEU A 75 -6.99 16.87 -3.24
N SER A 76 -8.18 17.10 -2.67
CA SER A 76 -8.58 18.43 -2.20
C SER A 76 -7.64 19.03 -1.15
N HIS A 77 -6.86 18.20 -0.42
CA HIS A 77 -5.88 18.66 0.56
C HIS A 77 -4.61 19.26 -0.04
N PHE A 78 -4.34 19.03 -1.33
CA PHE A 78 -3.13 19.49 -2.03
C PHE A 78 -3.40 20.60 -3.05
N ALA A 79 -4.66 20.99 -3.21
CA ALA A 79 -5.11 22.07 -4.09
C ALA A 79 -5.07 23.43 -3.37
#